data_AF-A0A7X7SZ68-F1
#
_entry.id   AF-A0A7X7SZ68-F1
#
_cell.length_a   1.000
_cell.length_b   1.000
_cell.length_c   1.000
_cell.angle_alpha   90.00
_cell.angle_beta   90.00
_cell.angle_gamma   90.00
#
_symmetry.space_group_name_H-M   'P 1'
#
loop_
_entity.id
_entity.type
_entity.pdbx_description
1 polymer ?
#
loop_
_entity_poly.entity_id
_entity_poly.type
_entity_poly.pdbx_seq_one_letter_code
_entity_poly.pdbx_strand_id
1 'polypeptide(L)'
;MRFIADLVHEKKQLVEKAEAILNEAEKAGGSLTNEQERQFNRYTDKIKSINESIDEELLNIRTSEPILITPQKAVSPIEESKTPVTKAVSKSFRGMFYGNETVSLSNNG
;
A
#
# COMPACT_ATOMS: atom_id res chain seq x y z
N MET A 1 6.30 -15.23 -12.19
CA MET A 1 6.31 -13.79 -11.90
C MET A 1 7.39 -13.55 -10.87
N ARG A 2 8.20 -12.51 -11.04
CA ARG A 2 9.01 -12.02 -9.91
C ARG A 2 8.08 -11.19 -9.04
N PHE A 3 8.20 -11.29 -7.73
CA PHE A 3 7.43 -10.44 -6.84
C PHE A 3 8.25 -9.16 -6.58
N ILE A 4 7.57 -8.02 -6.46
CA ILE A 4 8.18 -6.76 -6.02
C ILE A 4 9.04 -6.97 -4.75
N ALA A 5 8.59 -7.85 -3.84
CA ALA A 5 9.35 -8.21 -2.64
C ALA A 5 10.74 -8.80 -2.95
N ASP A 6 10.86 -9.65 -3.97
CA ASP A 6 12.13 -10.25 -4.39
C ASP A 6 13.06 -9.20 -5.00
N LEU A 7 12.52 -8.29 -5.81
CA LEU A 7 13.25 -7.18 -6.42
C LEU A 7 13.77 -6.21 -5.36
N VAL A 8 12.96 -5.88 -4.37
CA VAL A 8 13.36 -5.04 -3.22
C VAL A 8 14.45 -5.73 -2.39
N HIS A 9 14.35 -7.04 -2.19
CA HIS A 9 15.38 -7.80 -1.49
C HIS A 9 16.71 -7.81 -2.26
N GLU A 10 16.68 -8.07 -3.58
CA GLU A 10 17.86 -8.01 -4.45
C GLU A 10 18.52 -6.63 -4.40
N LYS A 11 17.72 -5.55 -4.48
CA LYS A 11 18.20 -4.17 -4.33
C LYS A 11 18.92 -3.96 -3.01
N LYS A 12 18.37 -4.45 -1.89
CA LYS A 12 18.99 -4.33 -0.57
C LYS A 12 20.36 -5.00 -0.53
N GLN A 13 20.47 -6.22 -1.06
CA GLN A 13 21.75 -6.94 -1.12
C GLN A 13 22.80 -6.21 -1.96
N LEU A 14 22.39 -5.57 -3.05
CA LEU A 14 23.30 -4.79 -3.90
C LEU A 14 23.80 -3.53 -3.20
N VAL A 15 22.93 -2.86 -2.43
CA VAL A 15 23.33 -1.71 -1.60
C VAL A 15 24.34 -2.12 -0.53
N GLU A 16 24.08 -3.21 0.21
CA GLU A 16 25.01 -3.72 1.23
C GLU A 16 26.39 -4.06 0.63
N LYS A 17 26.43 -4.64 -0.57
CA LYS A 17 27.69 -4.93 -1.28
C LYS A 17 28.41 -3.66 -1.72
N ALA A 18 27.69 -2.64 -2.20
CA ALA A 18 28.26 -1.37 -2.57
C ALA A 18 28.83 -0.62 -1.34
N GLU A 19 28.11 -0.65 -0.22
CA GLU A 19 28.59 -0.12 1.06
C GLU A 19 29.84 -0.85 1.56
N ALA A 20 29.90 -2.17 1.42
CA ALA A 20 31.09 -2.95 1.79
C ALA A 20 32.33 -2.52 0.98
N ILE A 21 32.17 -2.26 -0.33
CA ILE A 21 33.24 -1.74 -1.18
C ILE A 21 33.71 -0.36 -0.70
N LEU A 22 32.79 0.54 -0.37
CA LEU A 22 33.13 1.88 0.13
C LEU A 22 33.85 1.82 1.48
N ASN A 23 33.36 0.98 2.41
CA ASN A 23 33.99 0.78 3.71
C ASN A 23 35.40 0.18 3.60
N GLU A 24 35.61 -0.72 2.64
CA GLU A 24 36.94 -1.28 2.37
C GLU A 24 37.88 -0.20 1.81
N ALA A 25 37.40 0.63 0.89
CA ALA A 25 38.17 1.75 0.35
C ALA A 25 38.52 2.78 1.43
N GLU A 26 37.59 3.10 2.33
CA GLU A 26 37.83 4.00 3.47
C GLU A 26 38.96 3.46 4.37
N LYS A 27 38.94 2.16 4.69
CA LYS A 27 40.01 1.50 5.45
C LYS A 27 41.35 1.47 4.70
N ALA A 28 41.33 1.39 3.38
CA ALA A 28 42.52 1.31 2.53
C ALA A 28 43.16 2.68 2.22
N GLY A 29 42.61 3.79 2.74
CA GLY A 29 43.13 5.14 2.51
C GLY A 29 42.27 6.02 1.61
N GLY A 30 40.99 5.67 1.41
CA GLY A 30 39.97 6.50 0.79
C GLY A 30 39.89 6.44 -0.74
N SER A 31 40.79 5.71 -1.41
CA SER A 31 40.69 5.51 -2.87
C SER A 31 40.17 4.12 -3.21
N LEU A 32 39.20 4.06 -4.12
CA LEU A 32 38.77 2.81 -4.73
C LEU A 32 39.82 2.31 -5.74
N THR A 33 40.03 1.00 -5.77
CA THR A 33 40.75 0.38 -6.90
C THR A 33 39.88 0.35 -8.15
N ASN A 34 40.49 0.29 -9.33
CA ASN A 34 39.75 0.23 -10.61
C ASN A 34 38.73 -0.93 -10.67
N GLU A 35 39.04 -2.08 -10.03
CA GLU A 35 38.12 -3.20 -9.99
C GLU A 35 36.95 -2.95 -9.02
N GLN A 36 37.22 -2.39 -7.84
CA GLN A 36 36.16 -1.99 -6.89
C GLN A 36 35.23 -0.94 -7.52
N GLU A 37 35.76 0.04 -8.23
CA GLU A 37 34.97 1.04 -8.96
C GLU A 37 34.10 0.38 -10.02
N ARG A 38 34.64 -0.58 -10.77
CA ARG A 38 33.88 -1.34 -11.77
C ARG A 38 32.75 -2.14 -11.15
N GLN A 39 32.98 -2.80 -10.01
CA GLN A 39 31.94 -3.56 -9.30
C GLN A 39 30.88 -2.62 -8.72
N PHE A 40 31.29 -1.50 -8.14
CA PHE A 40 30.39 -0.48 -7.62
C PHE A 40 29.47 0.08 -8.72
N ASN A 41 30.03 0.39 -9.89
CA ASN A 41 29.26 0.86 -11.04
C ASN A 41 28.27 -0.22 -11.54
N ARG A 42 28.69 -1.49 -11.60
CA ARG A 42 27.78 -2.61 -11.95
C ARG A 42 26.62 -2.75 -10.98
N TYR A 43 26.87 -2.64 -9.67
CA TYR A 43 25.81 -2.70 -8.67
C TYR A 43 24.86 -1.50 -8.80
N THR A 44 25.41 -0.32 -9.06
CA THR A 44 24.64 0.91 -9.28
C THR A 44 23.71 0.78 -10.49
N ASP A 45 24.22 0.30 -11.62
CA ASP A 45 23.41 0.09 -12.84
C ASP A 45 22.35 -0.98 -12.64
N LYS A 46 22.68 -2.05 -11.89
CA LYS A 46 21.71 -3.10 -11.56
C LYS A 46 20.59 -2.57 -10.66
N ILE A 47 20.91 -1.72 -9.69
CA ILE A 47 19.91 -1.06 -8.82
C ILE A 47 18.98 -0.17 -9.65
N LYS A 48 19.50 0.58 -10.64
CA LYS A 48 18.66 1.39 -11.55
C LYS A 48 17.68 0.51 -12.32
N SER A 49 18.16 -0.57 -12.93
CA SER A 49 17.32 -1.53 -13.65
C SER A 49 16.24 -2.17 -12.76
N ILE A 50 16.57 -2.47 -11.49
CA ILE A 50 15.58 -2.97 -10.52
C ILE A 50 14.52 -1.91 -10.22
N ASN A 51 14.90 -0.64 -10.04
CA ASN A 51 13.93 0.43 -9.81
C ASN A 51 12.96 0.58 -10.99
N GLU A 52 13.49 0.58 -12.22
CA GLU A 52 12.66 0.61 -13.44
C GLU A 52 11.69 -0.57 -13.49
N SER A 53 12.16 -1.78 -13.15
CA SER A 53 11.32 -2.98 -13.11
C SER A 53 10.21 -2.88 -12.05
N ILE A 54 10.51 -2.31 -10.87
CA ILE A 54 9.52 -2.08 -9.82
C ILE A 54 8.47 -1.07 -10.28
N ASP A 55 8.90 0.02 -10.92
CA ASP A 55 7.97 1.06 -11.42
C ASP A 55 7.01 0.50 -12.48
N GLU A 56 7.51 -0.34 -13.41
CA GLU A 56 6.69 -1.06 -14.38
C GLU A 56 5.68 -2.00 -13.72
N GLU A 57 6.11 -2.81 -12.74
CA GLU A 57 5.22 -3.70 -12.00
C GLU A 57 4.15 -2.92 -11.22
N LEU A 58 4.49 -1.78 -10.62
CA LEU A 58 3.53 -0.91 -9.92
C LEU A 58 2.51 -0.28 -10.86
N LEU A 59 2.93 0.15 -12.06
CA LEU A 59 2.01 0.64 -13.09
C LEU A 59 1.06 -0.47 -13.55
N ASN A 60 1.57 -1.69 -13.75
CA ASN A 60 0.76 -2.84 -14.12
C ASN A 60 -0.28 -3.18 -13.05
N ILE A 61 0.07 -3.15 -11.76
CA ILE A 61 -0.91 -3.38 -10.67
C ILE A 61 -2.03 -2.33 -10.68
N ARG A 62 -1.71 -1.06 -10.95
CA ARG A 62 -2.72 0.01 -11.00
C ARG A 62 -3.68 -0.11 -12.19
N THR A 63 -3.23 -0.71 -13.29
CA THR A 63 -4.04 -0.87 -14.51
C THR A 63 -4.78 -2.20 -14.56
N SER A 64 -4.38 -3.21 -13.77
CA SER A 64 -4.86 -4.58 -13.96
C SER A 64 -6.13 -5.00 -13.22
N GLU A 65 -6.71 -4.23 -12.29
CA GLU A 65 -8.11 -4.45 -11.86
C GLU A 65 -8.63 -3.34 -10.92
N PRO A 66 -9.87 -2.84 -11.08
CA PRO A 66 -10.53 -2.10 -10.01
C PRO A 66 -10.72 -3.06 -8.84
N ILE A 67 -10.33 -2.63 -7.64
CA ILE A 67 -10.62 -3.37 -6.41
C ILE A 67 -12.14 -3.48 -6.32
N LEU A 68 -12.70 -4.60 -6.78
CA LEU A 68 -14.10 -4.93 -6.60
C LEU A 68 -14.21 -5.29 -5.11
N ILE A 69 -14.34 -4.27 -4.27
CA ILE A 69 -14.70 -4.43 -2.88
C ILE A 69 -16.12 -5.00 -2.91
N THR A 70 -16.22 -6.32 -2.99
CA THR A 70 -17.46 -7.00 -2.64
C THR A 70 -17.68 -6.66 -1.18
N PRO A 71 -18.77 -5.95 -0.82
CA PRO A 71 -19.03 -5.64 0.57
C PRO A 71 -19.11 -6.97 1.31
N GLN A 72 -18.15 -7.21 2.21
CA GLN A 72 -18.15 -8.41 3.03
C GLN A 72 -19.50 -8.46 3.73
N LYS A 73 -20.25 -9.52 3.42
CA LYS A 73 -21.56 -9.79 4.00
C LYS A 73 -21.36 -9.78 5.52
N ALA A 74 -22.01 -8.83 6.20
CA ALA A 74 -21.91 -8.64 7.63
C ALA A 74 -22.06 -10.00 8.33
N VAL A 75 -21.00 -10.44 9.00
CA VAL A 75 -21.05 -11.59 9.90
C VAL A 75 -22.02 -11.19 11.00
N SER A 76 -23.17 -11.86 11.04
CA SER A 76 -24.16 -11.67 12.09
C SER A 76 -23.54 -12.02 13.45
N PRO A 77 -23.84 -11.27 14.51
CA PRO A 77 -23.39 -11.61 15.85
C PRO A 77 -23.96 -12.99 16.24
N ILE A 78 -23.10 -13.87 16.72
CA ILE A 78 -23.48 -15.13 17.36
C ILE A 78 -24.30 -14.78 18.61
N GLU A 79 -25.61 -15.08 18.58
CA GLU A 79 -26.48 -15.02 19.76
C GLU A 79 -26.56 -16.41 20.40
N GLU A 80 -26.05 -16.52 21.63
CA GLU A 80 -26.31 -17.66 22.51
C GLU A 80 -27.79 -17.66 22.97
N SER A 81 -28.39 -18.83 22.83
CA SER A 81 -29.72 -19.30 23.27
C SER A 81 -30.54 -18.49 24.30
N LYS A 82 -31.82 -18.22 23.98
CA LYS A 82 -33.03 -18.81 24.61
C LYS A 82 -34.34 -18.28 23.98
N THR A 83 -35.30 -19.19 23.79
CA THR A 83 -36.69 -19.15 23.25
C THR A 83 -37.62 -18.02 23.73
N PRO A 84 -38.85 -17.78 23.16
CA PRO A 84 -39.52 -18.30 21.95
C PRO A 84 -40.09 -17.20 21.01
N VAL A 85 -40.63 -17.66 19.88
CA VAL A 85 -41.25 -16.94 18.75
C VAL A 85 -42.19 -15.77 19.12
N THR A 86 -41.91 -14.59 18.58
CA THR A 86 -42.93 -13.58 18.22
C THR A 86 -42.61 -12.97 16.86
N LYS A 87 -43.51 -13.15 15.89
CA LYS A 87 -43.46 -12.51 14.58
C LYS A 87 -43.57 -10.99 14.75
N ALA A 88 -42.60 -10.22 14.27
CA ALA A 88 -42.74 -8.77 14.15
C ALA A 88 -42.00 -8.22 12.93
N VAL A 89 -42.79 -8.06 11.86
CA VAL A 89 -42.72 -7.13 10.72
C VAL A 89 -41.46 -6.26 10.62
N SER A 90 -40.75 -6.44 9.49
CA SER A 90 -39.74 -5.52 8.95
C SER A 90 -40.29 -4.10 8.87
N LYS A 91 -39.71 -3.17 9.65
CA LYS A 91 -39.91 -1.73 9.47
C LYS A 91 -38.78 -1.21 8.59
N SER A 92 -39.09 -1.05 7.31
CA SER A 92 -38.28 -0.30 6.36
C SER A 92 -37.97 1.10 6.89
N PHE A 93 -36.71 1.49 6.75
CA PHE A 93 -36.12 2.81 6.97
C PHE A 93 -37.01 3.93 6.42
N ARG A 94 -37.59 4.76 7.30
CA ARG A 94 -38.22 6.02 6.92
C ARG A 94 -37.99 7.05 8.01
N GLY A 95 -37.20 8.07 7.67
CA GLY A 95 -37.13 9.32 8.42
C GLY A 95 -35.84 9.55 9.19
N MET A 96 -34.76 9.85 8.48
CA MET A 96 -33.61 10.58 9.04
C MET A 96 -33.17 11.67 8.04
N PHE A 97 -34.09 12.58 7.72
CA PHE A 97 -33.75 13.90 7.18
C PHE A 97 -34.17 14.92 8.23
N TYR A 98 -33.33 15.11 9.25
CA TYR A 98 -33.46 16.29 10.11
C TYR A 98 -32.91 17.48 9.32
N GLY A 99 -33.81 18.29 8.76
CA GLY A 99 -33.48 19.66 8.40
C GLY A 99 -33.45 20.48 9.69
N ASN A 100 -32.29 21.05 10.03
CA ASN A 100 -32.16 21.99 11.14
C ASN A 100 -33.03 23.22 10.85
N GLU A 101 -34.10 23.37 11.61
CA GLU A 101 -34.95 24.54 11.65
C GLU A 101 -34.22 25.67 12.40
N THR A 102 -33.57 26.60 11.68
CA THR A 102 -33.50 28.02 12.07
C THR A 102 -33.02 28.87 10.88
N VAL A 103 -33.92 29.25 9.98
CA VAL A 103 -33.73 30.47 9.17
C VAL A 103 -35.03 31.25 9.27
N SER A 104 -35.02 32.29 10.11
CA SER A 104 -36.08 33.29 10.20
C SER A 104 -36.17 34.03 8.87
N LEU A 105 -37.23 33.77 8.09
CA LEU A 105 -37.61 34.62 6.97
C LEU A 105 -38.24 35.90 7.54
N SER A 106 -37.46 36.96 7.58
CA SER A 106 -37.95 38.32 7.76
C SER A 106 -38.61 38.78 6.47
N ASN A 107 -39.92 38.99 6.49
CA ASN A 107 -40.62 39.84 5.53
C ASN A 107 -41.57 40.74 6.31
N ASN A 108 -41.27 42.04 6.34
CA ASN A 108 -42.25 43.09 6.57
C ASN A 108 -41.71 44.39 5.96
N GLY A 109 -42.46 44.94 5.00
CA GLY A 109 -42.35 46.33 4.52
C GLY A 109 -41.85 46.47 3.10
#